data_AF-A0AAV7D877-F1
#
_entry.id   AF-A0AAV7D877-F1
#
_cell.length_a   1.000
_cell.length_b   1.000
_cell.length_c   1.000
_cell.angle_alpha   90.00
_cell.angle_beta   90.00
_cell.angle_gamma   90.00
#
_symmetry.space_group_name_H-M   'P 1'
#
loop_
_entity.id
_entity.type
_entity.pdbx_description
1 polymer ?
#
loop_
_entity_poly.entity_id
_entity_poly.type
_entity_poly.pdbx_seq_one_letter_code
_entity_poly.pdbx_strand_id
1 'polypeptide(L)'
;MYSQLGSSALRWNLGFTPDFVHTAMAPYLKDLHKSGIRVISNAGGTNPLACAAALHEIVKKSDLDLKIAVVSGDDLMKQKDAFKEAGITDMDSGKPFPEHVQSMNAYLGARPISRALDLGADIVITGRCVDSSLVLGPLIHSFGWKRNDFDLLAAGSLAGHLIECGAQCTGGIYTDWHLVPDWHNIGFQ
;
A
#
# COMPACT_ATOMS: atom_id res chain seq x y z
N MET A 1 1.08 32.77 -22.92
CA MET A 1 1.48 32.97 -21.50
C MET A 1 1.55 31.60 -20.82
N TYR A 2 2.55 30.81 -21.18
CA TYR A 2 2.94 29.57 -20.52
C TYR A 2 4.42 29.75 -20.20
N SER A 3 4.75 30.20 -18.99
CA SER A 3 6.12 30.30 -18.52
C SER A 3 6.44 29.07 -17.67
N GLN A 4 7.34 28.25 -18.18
CA GLN A 4 8.45 27.62 -17.45
C GLN A 4 8.25 27.47 -15.93
N LEU A 5 7.89 26.26 -15.51
CA LEU A 5 8.40 25.71 -14.25
C LEU A 5 9.54 24.77 -14.61
N GLY A 6 10.77 25.29 -14.46
CA GLY A 6 12.00 24.58 -14.75
C GLY A 6 12.28 23.45 -13.76
N SER A 7 12.89 22.40 -14.31
CA SER A 7 14.00 21.58 -13.77
C SER A 7 13.92 21.16 -12.29
N SER A 8 14.01 19.87 -11.94
CA SER A 8 15.20 19.07 -12.19
C SER A 8 15.00 17.67 -11.58
N ALA A 9 15.54 16.63 -12.22
CA ALA A 9 16.26 15.45 -11.70
C ALA A 9 15.98 14.81 -10.30
N LEU A 10 14.97 15.19 -9.52
CA LEU A 10 14.69 14.69 -8.16
C LEU A 10 13.62 13.58 -8.10
N ARG A 11 12.98 13.25 -9.23
CA ARG A 11 11.81 12.35 -9.25
C ARG A 11 12.12 10.85 -9.14
N TRP A 12 13.38 10.43 -9.27
CA TRP A 12 13.72 9.01 -9.43
C TRP A 12 14.08 8.26 -8.13
N ASN A 13 14.07 8.90 -6.96
CA ASN A 13 14.54 8.26 -5.72
C ASN A 13 13.70 8.55 -4.47
N LEU A 14 12.38 8.68 -4.62
CA LEU A 14 11.50 8.86 -3.46
C LEU A 14 11.20 7.53 -2.76
N GLY A 15 11.08 6.44 -3.53
CA GLY A 15 10.74 5.11 -2.99
C GLY A 15 9.29 4.96 -2.55
N PHE A 16 8.45 5.97 -2.77
CA PHE A 16 7.00 5.96 -2.50
C PHE A 16 6.24 6.64 -3.64
N THR A 17 4.91 6.49 -3.68
CA THR A 17 4.04 7.06 -4.72
C THR A 17 3.68 8.53 -4.42
N PRO A 18 4.23 9.54 -5.14
CA PRO A 18 3.98 10.95 -4.82
C PRO A 18 2.55 11.39 -5.11
N ASP A 19 1.92 10.79 -6.12
CA ASP A 19 0.53 11.09 -6.49
C ASP A 19 -0.46 10.73 -5.38
N PHE A 20 -0.14 9.74 -4.54
CA PHE A 20 -0.94 9.47 -3.35
C PHE A 20 -0.97 10.69 -2.41
N VAL A 21 0.18 11.32 -2.18
CA VAL A 21 0.29 12.49 -1.29
C VAL A 21 -0.40 13.70 -1.92
N HIS A 22 -0.08 14.02 -3.18
CA HIS A 22 -0.47 15.30 -3.79
C HIS A 22 -1.82 15.28 -4.49
N THR A 23 -2.22 14.14 -5.05
CA THR A 23 -3.45 14.01 -5.83
C THR A 23 -4.54 13.32 -5.01
N ALA A 24 -4.23 12.22 -4.33
CA ALA A 24 -5.24 11.44 -3.61
C ALA A 24 -5.52 11.95 -2.18
N MET A 25 -4.54 12.54 -1.49
CA MET A 25 -4.70 13.00 -0.11
C MET A 25 -4.90 14.50 0.00
N ALA A 26 -3.96 15.31 -0.50
CA ALA A 26 -3.95 16.75 -0.26
C ALA A 26 -5.27 17.50 -0.55
N PRO A 27 -6.00 17.22 -1.65
CA PRO A 27 -7.25 17.91 -1.94
C PRO A 27 -8.39 17.59 -0.95
N TYR A 28 -8.34 16.42 -0.30
CA TYR A 28 -9.46 15.85 0.45
C TYR A 28 -9.21 15.78 1.96
N LEU A 29 -8.02 16.14 2.46
CA LEU A 29 -7.65 16.03 3.87
C LEU A 29 -8.68 16.63 4.84
N LYS A 30 -9.22 17.80 4.53
CA LYS A 30 -10.20 18.49 5.39
C LYS A 30 -11.53 17.75 5.44
N ASP A 31 -11.98 17.21 4.30
CA ASP A 31 -13.23 16.46 4.21
C ASP A 31 -13.11 15.09 4.88
N LEU A 32 -11.96 14.43 4.71
CA LEU A 32 -11.61 13.19 5.40
C LEU A 32 -11.66 13.39 6.92
N HIS A 33 -10.98 14.43 7.42
CA HIS A 33 -10.96 14.76 8.84
C HIS A 33 -12.36 15.08 9.38
N LYS A 34 -13.10 15.96 8.70
CA LYS A 34 -14.46 16.35 9.07
C LYS A 34 -15.41 15.15 9.14
N SER A 35 -15.23 14.19 8.24
CA SER A 35 -16.07 12.99 8.14
C SER A 35 -15.60 11.84 9.02
N GLY A 36 -14.46 11.99 9.72
CA GLY A 36 -13.85 10.92 10.51
C GLY A 36 -13.41 9.71 9.68
N ILE A 37 -13.14 9.91 8.38
CA ILE A 37 -12.71 8.85 7.47
C ILE A 37 -11.22 8.59 7.68
N ARG A 38 -10.86 7.33 7.92
CA ARG A 38 -9.47 6.88 8.01
C ARG A 38 -8.99 6.36 6.67
N VAL A 39 -7.70 6.55 6.37
CA VAL A 39 -7.08 6.13 5.11
C VAL A 39 -6.00 5.10 5.38
N ILE A 40 -5.98 4.04 4.58
CA ILE A 40 -4.98 2.97 4.64
C ILE A 40 -4.40 2.82 3.24
N SER A 41 -3.07 2.79 3.11
CA SER A 41 -2.42 2.74 1.81
C SER A 41 -1.04 2.08 1.84
N ASN A 42 -0.77 1.24 0.85
CA ASN A 42 0.57 0.69 0.57
C ASN A 42 1.42 1.61 -0.32
N ALA A 43 0.99 2.86 -0.54
CA ALA A 43 1.71 3.86 -1.33
C ALA A 43 3.10 4.23 -0.78
N GLY A 44 3.44 3.76 0.42
CA GLY A 44 4.78 3.90 1.00
C GLY A 44 5.87 3.16 0.22
N GLY A 45 5.51 2.14 -0.57
CA GLY A 45 6.44 1.47 -1.48
C GLY A 45 7.66 0.89 -0.76
N THR A 46 8.86 1.26 -1.21
CA THR A 46 10.14 0.90 -0.59
C THR A 46 10.64 1.95 0.42
N ASN A 47 9.93 3.07 0.59
CA ASN A 47 10.30 4.14 1.53
C ASN A 47 9.06 4.72 2.24
N PRO A 48 8.37 3.92 3.07
CA PRO A 48 7.12 4.33 3.70
C PRO A 48 7.31 5.48 4.71
N LEU A 49 8.51 5.63 5.28
CA LEU A 49 8.84 6.75 6.16
C LEU A 49 8.89 8.09 5.41
N ALA A 50 9.45 8.13 4.20
CA ALA A 50 9.43 9.35 3.38
C ALA A 50 8.02 9.71 2.93
N CYS A 51 7.17 8.71 2.63
CA CYS A 51 5.76 8.93 2.34
C CYS A 51 5.04 9.59 3.54
N ALA A 52 5.24 9.06 4.74
CA ALA A 52 4.67 9.62 5.96
C ALA A 52 5.18 11.03 6.26
N ALA A 53 6.46 11.32 6.04
CA ALA A 53 7.01 12.66 6.17
C ALA A 53 6.34 13.66 5.20
N ALA A 54 6.14 13.25 3.94
CA ALA A 54 5.46 14.08 2.95
C ALA A 54 3.97 14.32 3.30
N LEU A 55 3.29 13.31 3.84
CA LEU A 55 1.93 13.43 4.36
C LEU A 55 1.86 14.38 5.55
N HIS A 56 2.80 14.27 6.50
CA HIS A 56 2.87 15.17 7.65
C HIS A 56 2.97 16.63 7.23
N GLU A 57 3.77 16.94 6.21
CA GLU A 57 3.92 18.30 5.70
C GLU A 57 2.60 18.85 5.14
N ILE A 58 1.82 18.06 4.39
CA ILE A 58 0.53 18.52 3.85
C ILE A 58 -0.57 18.59 4.92
N VAL A 59 -0.54 17.72 5.93
CA VAL A 59 -1.44 17.76 7.09
C VAL A 59 -1.21 19.05 7.89
N LYS A 60 0.05 19.36 8.19
CA LYS A 60 0.43 20.59 8.89
C LYS A 60 0.04 21.85 8.10
N LYS A 61 0.28 21.86 6.78
CA LYS A 61 -0.17 22.98 5.90
C LYS A 61 -1.68 23.15 5.86
N SER A 62 -2.43 22.11 6.18
CA SER A 62 -3.89 22.13 6.20
C SER A 62 -4.48 22.52 7.56
N ASP A 63 -3.63 22.81 8.55
CA ASP A 63 -4.00 23.12 9.94
C ASP A 63 -4.83 22.01 10.60
N LEU A 64 -4.41 20.76 10.36
CA LEU A 64 -5.03 19.55 10.91
C LEU A 64 -4.04 18.81 11.83
N ASP A 65 -4.58 18.06 12.79
CA ASP A 65 -3.82 17.16 13.66
C ASP A 65 -4.26 15.71 13.39
N LEU A 66 -3.76 15.13 12.28
CA LEU A 66 -4.02 13.74 11.91
C LEU A 66 -2.86 12.84 12.35
N LYS A 67 -3.19 11.71 12.97
CA LYS A 67 -2.23 10.69 13.38
C LYS A 67 -1.87 9.80 12.20
N ILE A 68 -0.61 9.87 11.78
CA ILE A 68 -0.06 9.04 10.71
C ILE A 68 0.75 7.91 11.35
N ALA A 69 0.40 6.66 11.05
CA ALA A 69 1.14 5.48 11.45
C ALA A 69 1.84 4.85 10.25
N VAL A 70 3.03 4.30 10.48
CA VAL A 70 3.81 3.60 9.46
C VAL A 70 4.00 2.15 9.87
N VAL A 71 3.61 1.23 9.00
CA VAL A 71 3.94 -0.19 9.07
C VAL A 71 5.23 -0.43 8.29
N SER A 72 6.30 -0.75 9.02
CA SER A 72 7.64 -1.04 8.49
C SER A 72 8.11 -2.45 8.89
N GLY A 73 9.32 -2.81 8.47
CA GLY A 73 9.90 -4.14 8.70
C GLY A 73 9.79 -5.07 7.50
N ASP A 74 9.27 -4.58 6.38
CA ASP A 74 9.27 -5.28 5.11
C ASP A 74 10.66 -5.26 4.44
N ASP A 75 11.44 -4.17 4.57
CA ASP A 75 12.77 -4.06 3.97
C ASP A 75 13.80 -5.01 4.63
N LEU A 76 14.25 -6.00 3.85
CA LEU A 76 15.24 -7.00 4.22
C LEU A 76 16.61 -6.77 3.56
N MET A 77 16.85 -5.62 2.91
CA MET A 77 18.12 -5.34 2.22
C MET A 77 19.35 -5.48 3.14
N LYS A 78 19.20 -5.19 4.44
CA LYS A 78 20.26 -5.37 5.45
C LYS A 78 20.61 -6.83 5.73
N GLN A 79 19.74 -7.77 5.36
CA GLN A 79 19.92 -9.21 5.58
C GLN A 79 20.41 -9.92 4.31
N LYS A 80 20.52 -9.23 3.17
CA LYS A 80 20.87 -9.81 1.86
C LYS A 80 22.07 -10.75 1.93
N ASP A 81 23.15 -10.34 2.58
CA ASP A 81 24.39 -11.14 2.63
C ASP A 81 24.20 -12.40 3.48
N ALA A 82 23.44 -12.33 4.58
CA ALA A 82 23.11 -13.50 5.38
C ALA A 82 22.27 -14.54 4.59
N PHE A 83 21.34 -14.08 3.74
CA PHE A 83 20.58 -14.98 2.85
C PHE A 83 21.48 -15.61 1.77
N LYS A 84 22.42 -14.84 1.22
CA LYS A 84 23.41 -15.35 0.26
C LYS A 84 24.31 -16.41 0.90
N GLU A 85 24.82 -16.15 2.10
CA GLU A 85 25.67 -17.07 2.87
C GLU A 85 24.94 -18.34 3.31
N ALA A 86 23.64 -18.24 3.60
CA ALA A 86 22.79 -19.39 3.91
C ALA A 86 22.52 -20.31 2.71
N GLY A 87 23.00 -19.95 1.51
CA GLY A 87 22.83 -20.76 0.30
C GLY A 87 21.38 -20.83 -0.18
N ILE A 88 20.57 -19.80 0.10
CA ILE A 88 19.18 -19.75 -0.34
C ILE A 88 19.14 -19.72 -1.87
N THR A 89 18.31 -20.59 -2.44
CA THR A 89 18.06 -20.68 -3.88
C THR A 89 16.64 -20.27 -4.20
N ASP A 90 16.44 -19.81 -5.42
CA ASP A 90 15.12 -19.56 -5.97
C ASP A 90 14.29 -20.86 -5.98
N MET A 91 13.05 -20.78 -5.48
CA MET A 91 12.19 -21.95 -5.27
C MET A 91 11.79 -22.64 -6.58
N ASP A 92 11.60 -21.87 -7.66
CA ASP A 92 11.08 -22.37 -8.92
C ASP A 92 12.20 -22.83 -9.88
N SER A 93 13.29 -22.06 -9.96
CA SER A 93 14.39 -22.30 -10.90
C SER A 93 15.62 -22.96 -10.28
N GLY A 94 15.71 -23.03 -8.95
CA GLY A 94 16.88 -23.54 -8.23
C GLY A 94 18.14 -22.69 -8.40
N LYS A 95 18.04 -21.50 -9.03
CA LYS A 95 19.18 -20.60 -9.23
C LYS A 95 19.69 -20.09 -7.89
N PRO A 96 21.01 -19.84 -7.77
CA PRO A 96 21.57 -19.25 -6.56
C PRO A 96 21.03 -17.84 -6.34
N PHE A 97 21.15 -17.35 -5.11
CA PHE A 97 20.85 -15.97 -4.75
C PHE A 97 21.51 -14.98 -5.74
N PRO A 98 20.76 -14.01 -6.28
CA PRO A 98 21.28 -13.12 -7.32
C PRO A 98 22.41 -12.21 -6.81
N GLU A 99 23.40 -11.96 -7.67
CA GLU A 99 24.54 -11.06 -7.35
C GLU A 99 24.10 -9.61 -7.15
N HIS A 100 23.14 -9.15 -7.96
CA HIS A 100 22.58 -7.80 -7.89
C HIS A 100 21.13 -7.84 -7.40
N VAL A 101 20.87 -7.23 -6.26
CA VAL A 101 19.55 -7.09 -5.66
C VAL A 101 19.19 -5.62 -5.60
N GLN A 102 18.14 -5.23 -6.32
CA GLN A 102 17.64 -3.84 -6.32
C GLN A 102 16.75 -3.56 -5.10
N SER A 103 15.96 -4.55 -4.67
CA SER A 103 15.13 -4.50 -3.47
C SER A 103 14.90 -5.91 -2.95
N MET A 104 14.68 -6.04 -1.65
CA MET A 104 14.38 -7.30 -0.98
C MET A 104 13.38 -7.00 0.12
N ASN A 105 12.13 -7.41 -0.08
CA ASN A 105 11.04 -7.05 0.84
C ASN A 105 10.18 -8.26 1.20
N ALA A 106 9.80 -8.37 2.47
CA ALA A 106 8.74 -9.26 2.92
C ALA A 106 7.37 -8.60 2.71
N TYR A 107 6.36 -9.38 2.30
CA TYR A 107 4.99 -8.88 2.23
C TYR A 107 4.33 -9.08 3.59
N LEU A 108 4.14 -7.97 4.30
CA LEU A 108 3.49 -7.97 5.61
C LEU A 108 1.98 -8.23 5.49
N GLY A 109 1.39 -8.85 6.51
CA GLY A 109 -0.05 -9.13 6.57
C GLY A 109 -0.87 -8.00 7.21
N ALA A 110 -2.16 -8.28 7.46
CA ALA A 110 -3.15 -7.31 7.95
C ALA A 110 -3.02 -6.87 9.42
N ARG A 111 -2.32 -7.64 10.26
CA ARG A 111 -2.30 -7.38 11.72
C ARG A 111 -1.60 -6.07 12.12
N PRO A 112 -0.43 -5.71 11.57
CA PRO A 112 0.17 -4.41 11.83
C PRO A 112 -0.74 -3.23 11.45
N ILE A 113 -1.52 -3.37 10.36
CA ILE A 113 -2.51 -2.36 9.95
C ILE A 113 -3.61 -2.24 10.99
N SER A 114 -4.24 -3.36 11.38
CA SER A 114 -5.25 -3.38 12.45
C SER A 114 -4.71 -2.76 13.73
N ARG A 115 -3.47 -3.09 14.11
CA ARG A 115 -2.84 -2.55 15.32
C ARG A 115 -2.64 -1.04 15.24
N ALA A 116 -2.26 -0.51 14.08
CA ALA A 116 -2.14 0.93 13.88
C ALA A 116 -3.51 1.63 14.06
N LEU A 117 -4.58 1.04 13.54
CA LEU A 117 -5.95 1.54 13.73
C LEU A 117 -6.40 1.44 15.19
N ASP A 118 -6.07 0.36 15.90
CA ASP A 118 -6.35 0.21 17.34
C ASP A 118 -5.68 1.30 18.19
N LEU A 119 -4.51 1.76 17.75
CA LEU A 119 -3.77 2.87 18.38
C LEU A 119 -4.30 4.25 17.98
N GLY A 120 -5.36 4.30 17.16
CA GLY A 120 -6.06 5.52 16.77
C GLY A 120 -5.40 6.25 15.61
N ALA A 121 -4.69 5.56 14.72
CA ALA A 121 -4.18 6.17 13.49
C ALA A 121 -5.34 6.62 12.57
N ASP A 122 -5.25 7.85 12.06
CA ASP A 122 -6.16 8.38 11.04
C ASP A 122 -5.70 7.98 9.64
N ILE A 123 -4.38 7.88 9.46
CA ILE A 123 -3.75 7.44 8.22
C ILE A 123 -2.75 6.33 8.55
N VAL A 124 -2.86 5.19 7.87
CA VAL A 124 -1.91 4.07 7.97
C VAL A 124 -1.19 3.91 6.64
N ILE A 125 0.12 4.06 6.66
CA ILE A 125 0.98 3.86 5.49
C ILE A 125 1.80 2.59 5.68
N THR A 126 1.84 1.74 4.67
CA THR A 126 2.68 0.55 4.68
C THR A 126 3.76 0.64 3.62
N GLY A 127 4.87 -0.08 3.84
CA GLY A 127 5.76 -0.52 2.76
C GLY A 127 5.10 -1.65 1.95
N ARG A 128 5.85 -2.71 1.64
CA ARG A 128 5.26 -3.91 1.01
C ARG A 128 4.37 -4.68 1.98
N CYS A 129 3.10 -4.81 1.63
CA CYS A 129 2.15 -5.70 2.28
C CYS A 129 1.45 -6.55 1.22
N VAL A 130 0.83 -7.66 1.64
CA VAL A 130 -0.14 -8.36 0.79
C VAL A 130 -1.29 -7.39 0.54
N ASP A 131 -1.66 -7.16 -0.73
CA ASP A 131 -2.64 -6.12 -1.09
C ASP A 131 -3.98 -6.33 -0.34
N SER A 132 -4.40 -7.59 -0.15
CA SER A 132 -5.65 -7.94 0.53
C SER A 132 -5.65 -7.51 2.00
N SER A 133 -4.47 -7.24 2.56
CA SER A 133 -4.29 -6.74 3.93
C SER A 133 -4.83 -5.33 4.12
N LEU A 134 -4.90 -4.53 3.05
CA LEU A 134 -5.47 -3.18 3.09
C LEU A 134 -6.97 -3.21 3.41
N VAL A 135 -7.66 -4.29 3.02
CA VAL A 135 -9.07 -4.54 3.35
C VAL A 135 -9.21 -5.38 4.62
N LEU A 136 -8.41 -6.43 4.78
CA LEU A 136 -8.51 -7.30 5.96
C LEU A 136 -8.11 -6.56 7.26
N GLY A 137 -7.13 -5.65 7.21
CA GLY A 137 -6.68 -4.85 8.36
C GLY A 137 -7.81 -4.07 9.06
N PRO A 138 -8.56 -3.22 8.34
CA PRO A 138 -9.70 -2.52 8.92
C PRO A 138 -10.83 -3.47 9.32
N LEU A 139 -11.07 -4.59 8.62
CA LEU A 139 -12.07 -5.58 9.06
C LEU A 139 -11.71 -6.19 10.43
N ILE A 140 -10.44 -6.58 10.63
CA ILE A 140 -9.96 -7.10 11.92
C ILE A 140 -10.16 -6.05 13.01
N HIS A 141 -9.79 -4.79 12.75
CA HIS A 141 -9.95 -3.68 13.70
C HIS A 141 -11.43 -3.45 14.05
N SER A 142 -12.27 -3.28 13.04
CA SER A 142 -13.68 -2.90 13.22
C SER A 142 -14.52 -3.98 13.87
N PHE A 143 -14.24 -5.26 13.59
CA PHE A 143 -15.03 -6.38 14.11
C PHE A 143 -14.34 -7.16 15.24
N GLY A 144 -13.13 -6.76 15.64
CA GLY A 144 -12.40 -7.38 16.75
C GLY A 144 -12.02 -8.85 16.50
N TRP A 145 -11.79 -9.23 15.25
CA TRP A 145 -11.49 -10.62 14.88
C TRP A 145 -10.17 -11.11 15.50
N LYS A 146 -10.20 -12.33 16.02
CA LYS A 146 -9.06 -12.95 16.70
C LYS A 146 -8.13 -13.65 15.71
N ARG A 147 -7.01 -14.15 16.24
CA ARG A 147 -5.98 -14.80 15.42
C ARG A 147 -6.36 -16.16 14.85
N ASN A 148 -7.34 -16.79 15.48
CA ASN A 148 -7.82 -18.11 15.17
C ASN A 148 -9.23 -18.12 14.57
N ASP A 149 -9.81 -16.95 14.25
CA ASP A 149 -11.10 -16.85 13.57
C ASP A 149 -10.92 -17.08 12.06
N PHE A 150 -10.43 -18.26 11.69
CA PHE A 150 -9.91 -18.54 10.34
C PHE A 150 -10.94 -18.33 9.23
N ASP A 151 -12.20 -18.68 9.47
CA ASP A 151 -13.27 -18.48 8.49
C ASP A 151 -13.49 -16.99 8.18
N LEU A 152 -13.47 -16.14 9.22
CA LEU A 152 -13.61 -14.70 9.08
C LEU A 152 -12.38 -14.09 8.41
N LEU A 153 -11.18 -14.51 8.82
CA LEU A 153 -9.93 -14.06 8.21
C LEU A 153 -9.86 -14.44 6.72
N ALA A 154 -10.29 -15.66 6.35
CA ALA A 154 -10.35 -16.11 4.97
C ALA A 154 -11.38 -15.32 4.16
N ALA A 155 -12.57 -15.09 4.71
CA ALA A 155 -13.61 -14.29 4.06
C ALA A 155 -13.16 -12.83 3.83
N GLY A 156 -12.52 -12.22 4.82
CA GLY A 156 -11.97 -10.86 4.70
C GLY A 156 -10.82 -10.78 3.69
N SER A 157 -9.95 -11.79 3.63
CA SER A 157 -8.93 -11.90 2.58
C SER A 157 -9.54 -12.03 1.19
N LEU A 158 -10.59 -12.85 1.03
CA LEU A 158 -11.32 -12.98 -0.25
C LEU A 158 -11.94 -11.65 -0.66
N ALA A 159 -12.62 -10.95 0.25
CA ALA A 159 -13.15 -9.62 -0.02
C ALA A 159 -12.05 -8.64 -0.45
N GLY A 160 -10.88 -8.70 0.19
CA GLY A 160 -9.70 -7.94 -0.21
C GLY A 160 -9.28 -8.21 -1.65
N HIS A 161 -9.10 -9.47 -2.02
CA HIS A 161 -8.73 -9.86 -3.39
C HIS A 161 -9.76 -9.46 -4.44
N LEU A 162 -11.05 -9.51 -4.10
CA LEU A 162 -12.11 -9.07 -5.01
C LEU A 162 -12.07 -7.56 -5.26
N ILE A 163 -11.83 -6.78 -4.20
CA ILE A 163 -11.85 -5.31 -4.27
C ILE A 163 -10.54 -4.74 -4.85
N GLU A 164 -9.42 -5.46 -4.70
CA GLU A 164 -8.12 -4.93 -5.06
C GLU A 164 -7.73 -5.08 -6.53
N CYS A 165 -6.80 -4.21 -6.93
CA CYS A 165 -5.97 -4.25 -8.14
C CYS A 165 -6.67 -4.76 -9.41
N GLY A 166 -7.82 -4.17 -9.74
CA GLY A 166 -8.37 -4.22 -11.08
C GLY A 166 -9.89 -4.15 -11.14
N ALA A 167 -10.38 -4.31 -12.36
CA ALA A 167 -11.79 -4.40 -12.67
C ALA A 167 -12.37 -5.81 -12.43
N GLN A 168 -11.80 -6.58 -11.49
CA GLN A 168 -12.12 -8.00 -11.34
C GLN A 168 -13.61 -8.23 -11.03
N CYS A 169 -14.19 -7.40 -10.15
CA CYS A 169 -15.61 -7.46 -9.81
C CYS A 169 -16.52 -6.74 -10.83
N THR A 170 -15.95 -5.99 -11.78
CA THR A 170 -16.69 -5.18 -12.76
C THR A 170 -16.58 -5.73 -14.19
N GLY A 171 -16.07 -6.96 -14.35
CA GLY A 171 -16.01 -7.68 -15.62
C GLY A 171 -14.65 -7.67 -16.31
N GLY A 172 -13.60 -7.14 -15.66
CA GLY A 172 -12.25 -6.94 -16.19
C GLY A 172 -11.46 -8.21 -16.48
N ILE A 173 -11.86 -9.35 -15.90
CA ILE A 173 -11.26 -10.65 -16.18
C ILE A 173 -12.15 -11.37 -17.20
N TYR A 174 -11.99 -10.99 -18.47
CA TYR A 174 -12.72 -11.58 -19.59
C TYR A 174 -11.77 -11.84 -20.77
N THR A 175 -11.71 -13.10 -21.24
CA THR A 175 -10.76 -13.53 -22.28
C THR A 175 -11.05 -12.85 -23.63
N ASP A 176 -12.31 -12.65 -23.95
CA ASP A 176 -12.76 -11.98 -25.18
C ASP A 176 -13.03 -10.49 -24.97
N TRP A 177 -12.18 -9.80 -24.20
CA TRP A 177 -12.33 -8.37 -23.86
C TRP A 177 -12.61 -7.46 -25.06
N HIS A 178 -12.07 -7.81 -26.23
CA HIS A 178 -12.29 -7.12 -27.50
C HIS A 178 -13.75 -7.19 -28.01
N LEU A 179 -14.56 -8.13 -27.52
CA LEU A 179 -15.99 -8.25 -27.80
C LEU A 179 -16.85 -7.45 -26.82
N VAL A 180 -16.28 -6.93 -25.73
CA VAL A 180 -17.04 -6.17 -24.73
C VAL A 180 -17.19 -4.74 -25.22
N PRO A 181 -18.43 -4.27 -25.48
CA PRO A 181 -18.67 -2.88 -25.86
C PRO A 181 -18.13 -1.93 -24.79
N ASP A 182 -17.49 -0.85 -25.23
CA ASP A 182 -16.98 0.20 -24.34
C ASP A 182 -16.04 -0.31 -23.22
N TRP A 183 -15.27 -1.38 -23.46
CA TRP A 183 -14.31 -1.96 -22.50
C TRP A 183 -13.38 -0.93 -21.83
N HIS A 184 -13.02 0.14 -22.54
CA HIS A 184 -12.19 1.23 -22.03
C HIS A 184 -12.85 2.05 -20.90
N ASN A 185 -14.18 1.97 -20.75
CA ASN A 185 -14.95 2.63 -19.69
C ASN A 185 -15.19 1.74 -18.47
N ILE A 186 -14.50 0.60 -18.36
CA ILE A 186 -14.67 -0.30 -17.23
C ILE A 186 -14.27 0.38 -15.91
N GLY A 187 -15.15 0.28 -14.90
CA GLY A 187 -14.92 0.87 -13.60
C GLY A 187 -13.85 0.12 -12.83
N PHE A 188 -12.83 0.83 -12.35
CA PHE A 188 -11.99 0.36 -11.25
C PHE A 188 -12.75 0.52 -9.93
N GLN A 189 -12.46 -0.36 -8.98
CA GLN A 189 -12.99 -0.32 -7.61
C GLN A 189 -12.21 0.67 -6.75
#